data_AF-A0A8J4NVW3-F1
#
_entry.id   AF-A0A8J4NVW3-F1
#
_cell.length_a   1.000
_cell.length_b   1.000
_cell.length_c   1.000
_cell.angle_alpha   90.00
_cell.angle_beta   90.00
_cell.angle_gamma   90.00
#
_symmetry.space_group_name_H-M   'P 1'
#
loop_
_entity.id
_entity.type
_entity.pdbx_description
1 polymer ?
#
loop_
_entity_poly.entity_id
_entity_poly.type
_entity_poly.pdbx_seq_one_letter_code
_entity_poly.pdbx_strand_id
1 'polypeptide(L)'
;RDDTLDPKELTECVEMLLQLEEPPEELCEEFLSHAGARLEAELAALEAELPPADPSSTAATPPPASDILDFVDRGSSAFVGNLCLLAASYRSLFEGRPGAGDGRLEAFAATLTTRYFELLERRLALERGLGDTSLLVRALDRFHRRLRALLELLPAAGAEAGAALVARAARERVDRYLRALQTFFLGCLGDVRQALAAPRPPGKEGPGLPDLLATLASSVLGQLKAVLAYVQLFTAKDVAFASLPYFKGEFCAEAVREGLVVAFVRWLCRTARGFADGPAERGAPAAPPALLLLLARLCLDYEATTISYILTLTDEQFPPQDTGPAVTPGPALCAEARGAAQRLLDHYVQVQGAAVAQMLRKSVETRDWLGTVEPRNVRAVMKRVVEDITAIDVQVGQLFEEGVRRAQSSDSSRRAFSVYSSSRAPGRYAPSYTPSAPMDTHLLSNIQKLFSERIDIFSPVEFNKVSVLTGIIKISLKTLLECVRLRTLGRFGLQQVQVDGHYLQLYLWRFAADERVVQGLLDEVAASAAHRCLDPVPMEHSVVELICERG
;
A
#
# COMPACT_ATOMS: atom_id res chain seq x y z
N ARG A 1 8.48 -66.06 -2.46
CA ARG A 1 8.32 -66.58 -3.84
C ARG A 1 7.61 -65.43 -4.51
N ASP A 2 8.41 -64.46 -4.95
CA ASP A 2 8.04 -63.05 -5.05
C ASP A 2 8.04 -62.63 -6.52
N ASP A 3 7.15 -63.23 -7.29
CA ASP A 3 6.80 -62.69 -8.60
C ASP A 3 5.37 -62.20 -8.45
N THR A 4 5.20 -60.88 -8.39
CA THR A 4 3.90 -60.23 -8.47
C THR A 4 3.27 -60.64 -9.80
N LEU A 5 2.21 -61.45 -9.74
CA LEU A 5 1.49 -61.93 -10.92
C LEU A 5 1.02 -60.74 -11.78
N ASP A 6 1.06 -60.89 -13.11
CA ASP A 6 0.56 -59.87 -14.03
C ASP A 6 -0.94 -59.63 -13.73
N PRO A 7 -1.50 -58.40 -13.87
CA PRO A 7 -2.86 -58.13 -13.39
C PRO A 7 -3.91 -58.99 -14.09
N LYS A 8 -3.62 -59.45 -15.31
CA LYS A 8 -4.45 -60.41 -16.05
C LYS A 8 -4.37 -61.83 -15.48
N GLU A 9 -3.16 -62.28 -15.15
CA GLU A 9 -2.92 -63.58 -14.54
C GLU A 9 -3.56 -63.65 -13.15
N LEU A 10 -3.47 -62.56 -12.37
CA LEU A 10 -4.14 -62.44 -11.08
C LEU A 10 -5.67 -62.56 -11.21
N THR A 11 -6.27 -61.87 -12.19
CA THR A 11 -7.72 -61.98 -12.45
C THR A 11 -8.12 -63.38 -12.90
N GLU A 12 -7.36 -64.02 -13.79
CA GLU A 12 -7.63 -65.39 -14.27
C GLU A 12 -7.49 -66.42 -13.13
N CYS A 13 -6.48 -66.29 -12.27
CA CYS A 13 -6.32 -67.13 -11.09
C CYS A 13 -7.51 -67.01 -10.14
N VAL A 14 -7.97 -65.79 -9.86
CA VAL A 14 -9.13 -65.57 -8.99
C VAL A 14 -10.41 -66.10 -9.65
N GLU A 15 -10.60 -65.96 -10.96
CA GLU A 15 -11.73 -66.58 -11.67
C GLU A 15 -11.74 -68.10 -11.54
N MET A 16 -10.59 -68.76 -11.68
CA MET A 16 -10.48 -70.21 -11.50
C MET A 16 -10.75 -70.63 -10.06
N LEU A 17 -10.25 -69.91 -9.06
CA LEU A 17 -10.51 -70.19 -7.65
C LEU A 17 -11.99 -70.00 -7.29
N LEU A 18 -12.63 -68.99 -7.87
CA LEU A 18 -14.08 -68.79 -7.74
C LEU A 18 -14.89 -69.92 -8.41
N GLN A 19 -14.38 -70.55 -9.48
CA GLN A 19 -14.99 -71.75 -10.07
C GLN A 19 -14.80 -73.02 -9.21
N LEU A 20 -13.82 -73.01 -8.31
CA LEU A 20 -13.53 -74.10 -7.36
C LEU A 20 -14.29 -73.97 -6.03
N GLU A 21 -15.26 -73.06 -5.94
CA GLU A 21 -16.11 -72.82 -4.75
C GLU A 21 -15.36 -72.31 -3.50
N GLU A 22 -14.17 -71.72 -3.67
CA GLU A 22 -13.46 -71.03 -2.58
C GLU A 22 -14.25 -69.79 -2.09
N PRO A 23 -14.15 -69.43 -0.79
CA PRO A 23 -14.96 -68.37 -0.21
C PRO A 23 -14.60 -67.00 -0.80
N PRO A 24 -15.59 -66.25 -1.33
CA PRO A 24 -15.33 -64.95 -1.97
C PRO A 24 -14.80 -63.91 -0.99
N GLU A 25 -15.07 -64.06 0.31
CA GLU A 25 -14.58 -63.16 1.37
C GLU A 25 -13.05 -63.12 1.47
N GLU A 26 -12.41 -64.30 1.52
CA GLU A 26 -10.96 -64.46 1.65
C GLU A 26 -10.26 -64.10 0.33
N LEU A 27 -10.85 -64.51 -0.79
CA LEU A 27 -10.33 -64.17 -2.13
C LEU A 27 -10.34 -62.67 -2.41
N CYS A 28 -11.34 -61.92 -1.91
CA CYS A 28 -11.37 -60.46 -2.03
C CYS A 28 -10.19 -59.81 -1.28
N GLU A 29 -9.90 -60.27 -0.05
CA GLU A 29 -8.80 -59.73 0.74
C GLU A 29 -7.44 -60.06 0.14
N GLU A 30 -7.22 -61.31 -0.28
CA GLU A 30 -5.97 -61.71 -0.92
C GLU A 30 -5.75 -60.95 -2.24
N PHE A 31 -6.79 -60.79 -3.06
CA PHE A 31 -6.73 -60.03 -4.31
C PHE A 31 -6.35 -58.57 -4.06
N LEU A 32 -7.00 -57.90 -3.10
CA LEU A 32 -6.67 -56.51 -2.74
C LEU A 32 -5.27 -56.40 -2.12
N SER A 33 -4.82 -57.37 -1.33
CA SER A 33 -3.47 -57.36 -0.75
C SER A 33 -2.38 -57.46 -1.82
N HIS A 34 -2.55 -58.36 -2.79
CA HIS A 34 -1.55 -58.60 -3.82
C HIS A 34 -1.51 -57.45 -4.83
N ALA A 35 -2.67 -56.96 -5.25
CA ALA A 35 -2.76 -55.77 -6.10
C ALA A 35 -2.29 -54.50 -5.37
N GLY A 36 -2.52 -54.41 -4.06
CA GLY A 36 -2.10 -53.30 -3.22
C GLY A 36 -0.60 -53.19 -3.06
N ALA A 37 0.10 -54.31 -2.87
CA ALA A 37 1.57 -54.31 -2.80
C ALA A 37 2.20 -53.68 -4.06
N ARG A 38 1.61 -53.91 -5.23
CA ARG A 38 2.08 -53.32 -6.49
C ARG A 38 1.78 -51.82 -6.56
N LEU A 39 0.56 -51.39 -6.24
CA LEU A 39 0.21 -49.97 -6.21
C LEU A 39 1.03 -49.20 -5.17
N GLU A 40 1.34 -49.81 -4.04
CA GLU A 40 2.25 -49.25 -3.04
C GLU A 40 3.68 -49.11 -3.55
N ALA A 41 4.19 -50.08 -4.30
CA ALA A 41 5.50 -49.98 -4.93
C ALA A 41 5.56 -48.82 -5.95
N GLU A 42 4.48 -48.57 -6.69
CA GLU A 42 4.37 -47.40 -7.59
C GLU A 42 4.39 -46.08 -6.82
N LEU A 43 3.66 -45.99 -5.70
CA LEU A 43 3.70 -44.81 -4.82
C LEU A 43 5.07 -44.62 -4.17
N ALA A 44 5.74 -45.69 -3.76
CA ALA A 44 7.09 -45.65 -3.23
C ALA A 44 8.13 -45.17 -4.26
N ALA A 45 7.95 -45.55 -5.53
CA ALA A 45 8.78 -45.04 -6.62
C ALA A 45 8.61 -43.53 -6.82
N LEU A 46 7.37 -43.01 -6.76
CA LEU A 46 7.11 -41.57 -6.78
C LEU A 46 7.70 -40.86 -5.56
N GLU A 47 7.60 -41.47 -4.38
CA GLU A 47 8.17 -40.91 -3.16
C GLU A 47 9.69 -40.81 -3.20
N ALA A 48 10.37 -41.79 -3.81
CA ALA A 48 11.83 -41.79 -3.95
C ALA A 48 12.38 -40.63 -4.79
N GLU A 49 11.56 -40.02 -5.66
CA GLU A 49 11.93 -38.84 -6.44
C GLU A 49 11.82 -37.54 -5.64
N LEU A 50 11.10 -37.57 -4.51
CA LEU A 50 10.95 -36.43 -3.63
C LEU A 50 12.10 -36.41 -2.61
N PRO A 51 12.63 -35.22 -2.29
CA PRO A 51 13.57 -35.09 -1.19
C PRO A 51 12.96 -35.61 0.14
N PRO A 52 13.79 -36.17 1.04
CA PRO A 52 13.33 -36.69 2.32
C PRO A 52 12.61 -35.60 3.12
N ALA A 53 11.58 -36.00 3.87
CA ALA A 53 10.68 -35.09 4.58
C ALA A 53 11.33 -34.31 5.75
N ASP A 54 12.61 -34.56 6.05
CA ASP A 54 13.28 -34.01 7.23
C ASP A 54 13.62 -32.50 7.09
N PRO A 55 13.10 -31.65 7.99
CA PRO A 55 13.30 -30.19 7.94
C PRO A 55 14.63 -29.72 8.55
N SER A 56 15.50 -30.62 9.00
CA SER A 56 16.71 -30.28 9.78
C SER A 56 17.96 -29.98 8.94
N SER A 57 17.94 -30.23 7.62
CA SER A 57 19.07 -29.89 6.76
C SER A 57 18.88 -28.50 6.16
N THR A 58 19.62 -27.53 6.66
CA THR A 58 19.77 -26.17 6.10
C THR A 58 20.53 -26.14 4.77
N ALA A 59 20.73 -27.28 4.13
CA ALA A 59 21.33 -27.38 2.80
C ALA A 59 20.26 -27.10 1.75
N ALA A 60 20.61 -26.33 0.71
CA ALA A 60 19.76 -26.05 -0.43
C ALA A 60 19.16 -27.36 -0.96
N THR A 61 17.87 -27.56 -0.72
CA THR A 61 17.14 -28.76 -1.16
C THR A 61 17.35 -28.90 -2.67
N PRO A 62 17.88 -30.04 -3.14
CA PRO A 62 18.20 -30.23 -4.54
C PRO A 62 16.95 -30.01 -5.40
N PRO A 63 17.10 -29.48 -6.62
CA PRO A 63 15.97 -29.35 -7.53
C PRO A 63 15.35 -30.74 -7.78
N PRO A 64 14.01 -30.81 -7.91
CA PRO A 64 13.33 -32.08 -8.19
C PRO A 64 13.88 -32.70 -9.48
N ALA A 65 13.97 -34.03 -9.52
CA ALA A 65 14.57 -34.77 -10.62
C ALA A 65 13.80 -34.63 -11.95
N SER A 66 12.50 -34.34 -11.88
CA SER A 66 11.64 -34.08 -13.03
C SER A 66 10.82 -32.81 -12.84
N ASP A 67 10.31 -32.27 -13.95
CA ASP A 67 9.28 -31.23 -13.87
C ASP A 67 7.98 -31.78 -13.25
N ILE A 68 7.08 -30.87 -12.87
CA ILE A 68 5.83 -31.24 -12.20
C ILE A 68 4.84 -31.92 -13.15
N LEU A 69 4.90 -31.64 -14.46
CA LEU A 69 4.03 -32.26 -15.43
C LEU A 69 4.40 -33.75 -15.59
N ASP A 70 5.68 -34.06 -15.75
CA ASP A 70 6.22 -35.41 -15.84
C ASP A 70 5.96 -36.22 -14.56
N PHE A 71 6.06 -35.59 -13.39
CA PHE A 71 5.72 -36.22 -12.11
C PHE A 71 4.23 -36.60 -12.06
N VAL A 72 3.35 -35.66 -12.41
CA VAL A 72 1.91 -35.90 -12.46
C VAL A 72 1.55 -36.92 -13.55
N ASP A 73 2.19 -36.88 -14.71
CA ASP A 73 1.94 -37.81 -15.80
C ASP A 73 2.28 -39.24 -15.40
N ARG A 74 3.40 -39.44 -14.69
CA ARG A 74 3.78 -40.77 -14.18
C ARG A 74 2.83 -41.25 -13.10
N GLY A 75 2.50 -40.43 -12.10
CA GLY A 75 1.55 -40.81 -11.06
C GLY A 75 0.13 -41.04 -11.59
N SER A 76 -0.33 -40.24 -12.55
CA SER A 76 -1.67 -40.38 -13.12
C SER A 76 -1.79 -41.49 -14.17
N SER A 77 -0.70 -41.86 -14.85
CA SER A 77 -0.71 -42.94 -15.84
C SER A 77 -0.43 -44.31 -15.22
N ALA A 78 0.53 -44.40 -14.30
CA ALA A 78 0.83 -45.64 -13.59
C ALA A 78 -0.20 -45.89 -12.48
N PHE A 79 -0.15 -45.10 -11.39
CA PHE A 79 -0.96 -45.36 -10.20
C PHE A 79 -2.47 -45.20 -10.45
N VAL A 80 -2.93 -44.05 -10.95
CA VAL A 80 -4.38 -43.84 -11.15
C VAL A 80 -4.93 -44.77 -12.24
N GLY A 81 -4.16 -45.01 -13.31
CA GLY A 81 -4.54 -45.95 -14.36
C GLY A 81 -4.69 -47.39 -13.86
N ASN A 82 -3.71 -47.87 -13.09
CA ASN A 82 -3.72 -49.21 -12.53
C ASN A 82 -4.79 -49.38 -11.44
N LEU A 83 -5.07 -48.34 -10.65
CA LEU A 83 -6.16 -48.34 -9.69
C LEU A 83 -7.53 -48.42 -10.38
N CYS A 84 -7.73 -47.72 -11.50
CA CYS A 84 -8.96 -47.85 -12.30
C CYS A 84 -9.14 -49.27 -12.85
N LEU A 85 -8.07 -49.89 -13.38
CA LEU A 85 -8.11 -51.28 -13.85
C LEU A 85 -8.44 -52.24 -12.71
N LEU A 86 -7.80 -52.07 -11.55
CA LEU A 86 -8.06 -52.87 -10.36
C LEU A 86 -9.52 -52.76 -9.92
N ALA A 87 -10.06 -51.54 -9.89
CA ALA A 87 -11.45 -51.30 -9.50
C ALA A 87 -12.44 -51.97 -10.48
N ALA A 88 -12.18 -51.88 -11.78
CA ALA A 88 -13.00 -52.53 -12.81
C ALA A 88 -12.96 -54.06 -12.70
N SER A 89 -11.77 -54.64 -12.51
CA SER A 89 -11.58 -56.08 -12.31
C SER A 89 -12.21 -56.58 -11.02
N TYR A 90 -12.08 -55.84 -9.92
CA TYR A 90 -12.72 -56.19 -8.65
C TYR A 90 -14.24 -56.25 -8.80
N ARG A 91 -14.82 -55.24 -9.47
CA ARG A 91 -16.26 -55.22 -9.74
C ARG A 91 -16.71 -56.38 -10.62
N SER A 92 -16.02 -56.67 -11.72
CA SER A 92 -16.41 -57.80 -12.58
C SER A 92 -16.35 -59.15 -11.86
N LEU A 93 -15.40 -59.31 -10.93
CA LEU A 93 -15.19 -60.56 -10.21
C LEU A 93 -16.16 -60.74 -9.04
N PHE A 94 -16.39 -59.69 -8.26
CA PHE A 94 -16.99 -59.80 -6.92
C PHE A 94 -18.32 -59.05 -6.74
N GLU A 95 -18.67 -58.12 -7.64
CA GLU A 95 -19.91 -57.34 -7.53
C GLU A 95 -21.15 -58.25 -7.66
N GLY A 96 -22.05 -58.21 -6.68
CA GLY A 96 -23.26 -59.04 -6.64
C GLY A 96 -23.09 -60.44 -6.02
N ARG A 97 -21.90 -60.79 -5.49
CA ARG A 97 -21.68 -62.07 -4.78
C ARG A 97 -21.88 -61.91 -3.26
N PRO A 98 -22.57 -62.85 -2.58
CA PRO A 98 -22.72 -62.82 -1.13
C PRO A 98 -21.34 -62.98 -0.45
N GLY A 99 -21.02 -62.09 0.48
CA GLY A 99 -19.72 -62.07 1.20
C GLY A 99 -18.68 -61.11 0.63
N ALA A 100 -18.84 -60.61 -0.60
CA ALA A 100 -18.03 -59.47 -1.06
C ALA A 100 -18.41 -58.24 -0.22
N GLY A 101 -17.57 -57.86 0.74
CA GLY A 101 -17.91 -56.80 1.70
C GLY A 101 -18.18 -55.48 1.00
N ASP A 102 -19.41 -54.98 1.11
CA ASP A 102 -19.80 -53.66 0.63
C ASP A 102 -18.87 -52.60 1.25
N GLY A 103 -18.18 -51.81 0.41
CA GLY A 103 -17.30 -50.73 0.85
C GLY A 103 -15.82 -51.09 1.02
N ARG A 104 -15.42 -52.36 0.85
CA ARG A 104 -14.03 -52.80 1.08
C ARG A 104 -13.06 -52.24 0.02
N LEU A 105 -13.48 -52.24 -1.25
CA LEU A 105 -12.74 -51.63 -2.36
C LEU A 105 -12.64 -50.11 -2.18
N GLU A 106 -13.72 -49.46 -1.75
CA GLU A 106 -13.79 -48.03 -1.52
C GLU A 106 -12.83 -47.58 -0.41
N ALA A 107 -12.80 -48.29 0.73
CA ALA A 107 -11.89 -47.99 1.83
C ALA A 107 -10.41 -48.19 1.43
N PHE A 108 -10.13 -49.26 0.68
CA PHE A 108 -8.80 -49.53 0.15
C PHE A 108 -8.34 -48.44 -0.83
N ALA A 109 -9.18 -48.09 -1.81
CA ALA A 109 -8.88 -47.05 -2.79
C ALA A 109 -8.75 -45.66 -2.13
N ALA A 110 -9.56 -45.37 -1.11
CA ALA A 110 -9.45 -44.13 -0.33
C ALA A 110 -8.06 -44.02 0.32
N THR A 111 -7.58 -45.08 0.96
CA THR A 111 -6.27 -45.09 1.64
C THR A 111 -5.11 -44.80 0.66
N LEU A 112 -5.12 -45.47 -0.50
CA LEU A 112 -4.08 -45.28 -1.52
C LEU A 112 -4.17 -43.91 -2.20
N THR A 113 -5.38 -43.41 -2.47
CA THR A 113 -5.57 -42.08 -3.09
C THR A 113 -5.16 -40.96 -2.14
N THR A 114 -5.41 -41.08 -0.83
CA THR A 114 -4.89 -40.16 0.18
C THR A 114 -3.36 -40.08 0.14
N ARG A 115 -2.67 -41.23 0.13
CA ARG A 115 -1.21 -41.28 0.04
C ARG A 115 -0.69 -40.64 -1.26
N TYR A 116 -1.35 -40.88 -2.39
CA TYR A 116 -1.00 -40.22 -3.65
C TYR A 116 -1.16 -38.69 -3.58
N PHE A 117 -2.24 -38.19 -2.98
CA PHE A 117 -2.45 -36.75 -2.81
C PHE A 117 -1.38 -36.12 -1.91
N GLU A 118 -0.98 -36.78 -0.82
CA GLU A 118 0.12 -36.31 0.03
C GLU A 118 1.45 -36.17 -0.74
N LEU A 119 1.78 -37.15 -1.60
CA LEU A 119 2.97 -37.07 -2.45
C LEU A 119 2.88 -35.91 -3.46
N LEU A 120 1.71 -35.72 -4.05
CA LEU A 120 1.48 -34.62 -4.99
C LEU A 120 1.55 -33.25 -4.29
N GLU A 121 1.01 -33.13 -3.08
CA GLU A 121 1.14 -31.94 -2.23
C GLU A 121 2.59 -31.63 -1.90
N ARG A 122 3.37 -32.64 -1.49
CA ARG A 122 4.81 -32.50 -1.25
C ARG A 122 5.53 -32.01 -2.52
N ARG A 123 5.21 -32.57 -3.69
CA ARG A 123 5.80 -32.13 -4.96
C ARG A 123 5.45 -30.68 -5.30
N LEU A 124 4.18 -30.29 -5.12
CA LEU A 124 3.69 -28.93 -5.35
C LEU A 124 4.38 -27.92 -4.43
N ALA A 125 4.62 -28.27 -3.17
CA ALA A 125 5.32 -27.42 -2.21
C ALA A 125 6.78 -27.14 -2.58
N LEU A 126 7.41 -28.05 -3.35
CA LEU A 126 8.79 -27.89 -3.85
C LEU A 126 8.89 -26.92 -5.04
N GLU A 127 7.78 -26.53 -5.66
CA GLU A 127 7.77 -25.51 -6.71
C GLU A 127 8.12 -24.13 -6.12
N ARG A 128 9.39 -23.75 -6.26
CA ARG A 128 9.93 -22.47 -5.78
C ARG A 128 9.66 -21.34 -6.79
N GLY A 129 9.33 -20.16 -6.27
CA GLY A 129 9.23 -18.93 -7.07
C GLY A 129 8.03 -18.89 -8.02
N LEU A 130 8.19 -18.18 -9.15
CA LEU A 130 7.19 -17.97 -10.19
C LEU A 130 7.45 -18.83 -11.43
N GLY A 131 7.80 -20.12 -11.26
CA GLY A 131 8.08 -21.05 -12.37
C GLY A 131 6.95 -21.10 -13.41
N ASP A 132 7.09 -21.91 -14.46
CA ASP A 132 6.14 -21.90 -15.58
C ASP A 132 4.69 -22.21 -15.15
N THR A 133 3.83 -21.19 -15.13
CA THR A 133 2.42 -21.33 -14.75
C THR A 133 1.64 -22.14 -15.77
N SER A 134 2.02 -22.12 -17.05
CA SER A 134 1.38 -22.96 -18.05
C SER A 134 1.63 -24.44 -17.78
N LEU A 135 2.85 -24.78 -17.34
CA LEU A 135 3.25 -26.14 -16.98
C LEU A 135 2.49 -26.61 -15.73
N LEU A 136 2.36 -25.75 -14.71
CA LEU A 136 1.54 -26.06 -13.53
C LEU A 136 0.06 -26.28 -13.88
N VAL A 137 -0.54 -25.40 -14.68
CA VAL A 137 -1.95 -25.52 -15.09
C VAL A 137 -2.17 -26.84 -15.84
N ARG A 138 -1.28 -27.19 -16.78
CA ARG A 138 -1.34 -28.45 -17.51
C ARG A 138 -1.22 -29.66 -16.58
N ALA A 139 -0.33 -29.61 -15.60
CA ALA A 139 -0.17 -30.68 -14.62
C ALA A 139 -1.44 -30.86 -13.78
N LEU A 140 -2.02 -29.77 -13.25
CA LEU A 140 -3.27 -29.82 -12.50
C LEU A 140 -4.46 -30.30 -13.35
N ASP A 141 -4.51 -29.91 -14.63
CA ASP A 141 -5.58 -30.33 -15.54
C ASP A 141 -5.49 -31.83 -15.84
N ARG A 142 -4.27 -32.32 -16.09
CA ARG A 142 -3.99 -33.73 -16.32
C ARG A 142 -4.38 -34.58 -15.10
N PHE A 143 -3.95 -34.15 -13.91
CA PHE A 143 -4.33 -34.77 -12.63
C PHE A 143 -5.86 -34.82 -12.49
N HIS A 144 -6.53 -33.68 -12.68
CA HIS A 144 -7.98 -33.57 -12.52
C HIS A 144 -8.74 -34.50 -13.48
N ARG A 145 -8.39 -34.53 -14.77
CA ARG A 145 -9.04 -35.40 -15.77
C ARG A 145 -8.88 -36.88 -15.42
N ARG A 146 -7.69 -37.28 -14.96
CA ARG A 146 -7.41 -38.67 -14.58
C ARG A 146 -8.13 -39.06 -13.29
N LEU A 147 -8.16 -38.17 -12.30
CA LEU A 147 -8.92 -38.38 -11.09
C LEU A 147 -10.42 -38.49 -11.38
N ARG A 148 -10.96 -37.69 -12.30
CA ARG A 148 -12.38 -37.79 -12.69
C ARG A 148 -12.74 -39.17 -13.27
N ALA A 149 -11.87 -39.75 -14.10
CA ALA A 149 -12.06 -41.11 -14.60
C ALA A 149 -12.08 -42.15 -13.47
N LEU A 150 -11.26 -41.95 -12.42
CA LEU A 150 -11.29 -42.78 -11.22
C LEU A 150 -12.60 -42.57 -10.44
N LEU A 151 -13.09 -41.34 -10.29
CA LEU A 151 -14.31 -41.02 -9.55
C LEU A 151 -15.59 -41.53 -10.22
N GLU A 152 -15.60 -41.69 -11.54
CA GLU A 152 -16.68 -42.37 -12.27
C GLU A 152 -16.79 -43.84 -11.88
N LEU A 153 -15.65 -44.48 -11.58
CA LEU A 153 -15.62 -45.84 -11.04
C LEU A 153 -15.86 -45.82 -9.53
N LEU A 154 -15.17 -45.00 -8.76
CA LEU A 154 -15.21 -44.98 -7.30
C LEU A 154 -15.61 -43.58 -6.78
N PRO A 155 -16.91 -43.28 -6.64
CA PRO A 155 -17.38 -41.96 -6.24
C PRO A 155 -16.89 -41.52 -4.85
N ALA A 156 -16.67 -42.48 -3.95
CA ALA A 156 -16.19 -42.24 -2.59
C ALA A 156 -14.66 -42.02 -2.51
N ALA A 157 -13.91 -42.25 -3.60
CA ALA A 157 -12.45 -42.21 -3.59
C ALA A 157 -11.91 -40.76 -3.79
N GLY A 158 -11.99 -39.94 -2.74
CA GLY A 158 -11.17 -38.73 -2.62
C GLY A 158 -11.55 -37.55 -3.54
N ALA A 159 -12.81 -37.47 -3.99
CA ALA A 159 -13.30 -36.39 -4.87
C ALA A 159 -13.06 -34.98 -4.29
N GLU A 160 -13.46 -34.78 -3.04
CA GLU A 160 -13.31 -33.50 -2.33
C GLU A 160 -11.83 -33.16 -2.11
N ALA A 161 -11.02 -34.13 -1.70
CA ALA A 161 -9.60 -33.94 -1.46
C ALA A 161 -8.84 -33.57 -2.74
N GLY A 162 -9.14 -34.21 -3.87
CA GLY A 162 -8.55 -33.86 -5.16
C GLY A 162 -8.97 -32.47 -5.66
N ALA A 163 -10.25 -32.11 -5.51
CA ALA A 163 -10.74 -30.77 -5.82
C ALA A 163 -10.05 -29.70 -4.95
N ALA A 164 -9.94 -29.95 -3.65
CA ALA A 164 -9.26 -29.08 -2.70
C ALA A 164 -7.76 -28.91 -3.03
N LEU A 165 -7.09 -29.98 -3.47
CA LEU A 165 -5.69 -29.94 -3.87
C LEU A 165 -5.48 -29.00 -5.07
N VAL A 166 -6.31 -29.13 -6.11
CA VAL A 166 -6.25 -28.24 -7.30
C VAL A 166 -6.52 -26.78 -6.91
N ALA A 167 -7.56 -26.53 -6.12
CA ALA A 167 -7.91 -25.19 -5.65
C ALA A 167 -6.79 -24.57 -4.80
N ARG A 168 -6.21 -25.34 -3.87
CA ARG A 168 -5.10 -24.89 -3.02
C ARG A 168 -3.84 -24.60 -3.85
N ALA A 169 -3.47 -25.47 -4.79
CA ALA A 169 -2.32 -25.24 -5.66
C ALA A 169 -2.44 -23.95 -6.49
N ALA A 170 -3.64 -23.69 -7.02
CA ALA A 170 -3.92 -22.46 -7.76
C ALA A 170 -3.86 -21.22 -6.85
N ARG A 171 -4.45 -21.28 -5.64
CA ARG A 171 -4.38 -20.20 -4.63
C ARG A 171 -2.95 -19.89 -4.22
N GLU A 172 -2.15 -20.90 -3.90
CA GLU A 172 -0.74 -20.70 -3.53
C GLU A 172 0.05 -20.04 -4.66
N ARG A 173 -0.25 -20.37 -5.92
CA ARG A 173 0.38 -19.72 -7.08
C ARG A 173 0.00 -18.23 -7.14
N VAL A 174 -1.26 -17.89 -6.91
CA VAL A 174 -1.72 -16.50 -6.85
C VAL A 174 -1.05 -15.75 -5.69
N ASP A 175 -0.92 -16.36 -4.51
CA ASP A 175 -0.22 -15.77 -3.36
C ASP A 175 1.27 -15.51 -3.64
N ARG A 176 1.95 -16.41 -4.38
CA ARG A 176 3.33 -16.19 -4.81
C ARG A 176 3.42 -14.99 -5.77
N TYR A 177 2.46 -14.84 -6.68
CA TYR A 177 2.37 -13.66 -7.53
C TYR A 177 2.14 -12.36 -6.75
N LEU A 178 1.27 -12.38 -5.74
CA LEU A 178 1.08 -11.23 -4.84
C LEU A 178 2.41 -10.83 -4.19
N ARG A 179 3.14 -11.78 -3.58
CA ARG A 179 4.43 -11.50 -2.93
C ARG A 179 5.47 -10.96 -3.92
N ALA A 180 5.50 -11.49 -5.14
CA ALA A 180 6.38 -11.01 -6.18
C ALA A 180 6.03 -9.57 -6.62
N LEU A 181 4.74 -9.25 -6.75
CA LEU A 181 4.27 -7.91 -7.08
C LEU A 181 4.61 -6.89 -5.96
N GLN A 182 4.48 -7.30 -4.71
CA GLN A 182 4.93 -6.51 -3.55
C GLN A 182 6.44 -6.23 -3.61
N THR A 183 7.24 -7.26 -3.88
CA THR A 183 8.70 -7.14 -4.01
C THR A 183 9.08 -6.24 -5.18
N PHE A 184 8.39 -6.37 -6.32
CA PHE A 184 8.58 -5.52 -7.50
C PHE A 184 8.28 -4.05 -7.19
N PHE A 185 7.17 -3.76 -6.51
CA PHE A 185 6.84 -2.39 -6.08
C PHE A 185 7.92 -1.79 -5.18
N LEU A 186 8.44 -2.55 -4.21
CA LEU A 186 9.55 -2.10 -3.37
C LEU A 186 10.83 -1.83 -4.17
N GLY A 187 11.11 -2.66 -5.19
CA GLY A 187 12.21 -2.43 -6.13
C GLY A 187 12.06 -1.09 -6.85
N CYS A 188 10.90 -0.83 -7.45
CA CYS A 188 10.62 0.44 -8.12
C CYS A 188 10.73 1.64 -7.16
N LEU A 189 10.29 1.50 -5.90
CA LEU A 189 10.49 2.55 -4.89
C LEU A 189 11.97 2.77 -4.56
N GLY A 190 12.78 1.70 -4.56
CA GLY A 190 14.24 1.78 -4.45
C GLY A 190 14.84 2.64 -5.56
N ASP A 191 14.44 2.39 -6.80
CA ASP A 191 14.91 3.14 -7.98
C ASP A 191 14.51 4.62 -7.91
N VAL A 192 13.26 4.91 -7.53
CA VAL A 192 12.78 6.29 -7.33
C VAL A 192 13.59 7.00 -6.24
N ARG A 193 13.88 6.32 -5.13
CA ARG A 193 14.71 6.89 -4.05
C ARG A 193 16.13 7.18 -4.51
N GLN A 194 16.72 6.28 -5.29
CA GLN A 194 18.05 6.47 -5.85
C GLN A 194 18.08 7.64 -6.83
N ALA A 195 17.07 7.76 -7.70
CA ALA A 195 16.94 8.88 -8.64
C ALA A 195 16.77 10.22 -7.91
N LEU A 196 16.01 10.26 -6.82
CA LEU A 196 15.84 11.46 -5.98
C LEU A 196 17.12 11.86 -5.23
N ALA A 197 17.98 10.89 -4.87
CA ALA A 197 19.23 11.13 -4.17
C ALA A 197 20.42 11.43 -5.10
N ALA A 198 20.30 11.15 -6.40
CA ALA A 198 21.39 11.28 -7.35
C ALA A 198 21.85 12.75 -7.50
N PRO A 199 23.16 13.05 -7.43
CA PRO A 199 23.69 14.39 -7.64
C PRO A 199 23.44 14.83 -9.08
N ARG A 200 22.89 16.04 -9.27
CA ARG A 200 22.60 16.59 -10.59
C ARG A 200 23.83 17.31 -11.14
N PRO A 201 24.42 16.85 -12.26
CA PRO A 201 25.53 17.55 -12.88
C PRO A 201 25.06 18.89 -13.48
N PRO A 202 25.92 19.92 -13.51
CA PRO A 202 25.55 21.23 -14.05
C PRO A 202 25.15 21.10 -15.53
N GLY A 203 23.96 21.60 -15.88
CA GLY A 203 23.45 21.62 -17.26
C GLY A 203 22.66 20.39 -17.72
N LYS A 204 22.44 19.37 -16.86
CA LYS A 204 21.46 18.30 -17.13
C LYS A 204 20.42 18.25 -16.02
N GLU A 205 19.17 18.51 -16.38
CA GLU A 205 18.04 18.25 -15.49
C GLU A 205 17.83 16.74 -15.39
N GLY A 206 17.87 16.20 -14.17
CA GLY A 206 17.45 14.82 -13.92
C GLY A 206 15.94 14.66 -14.16
N PRO A 207 15.41 13.42 -14.13
CA PRO A 207 13.98 13.20 -14.31
C PRO A 207 13.17 13.98 -13.28
N GLY A 208 12.12 14.66 -13.74
CA GLY A 208 11.21 15.42 -12.87
C GLY A 208 10.41 14.48 -11.97
N LEU A 209 9.79 15.02 -10.92
CA LEU A 209 8.85 14.23 -10.11
C LEU A 209 7.71 13.62 -10.96
N PRO A 210 7.15 14.31 -11.97
CA PRO A 210 6.12 13.73 -12.83
C PRO A 210 6.60 12.52 -13.64
N ASP A 211 7.84 12.56 -14.16
CA ASP A 211 8.41 11.46 -14.95
C ASP A 211 8.66 10.23 -14.10
N LEU A 212 9.17 10.43 -12.87
CA LEU A 212 9.36 9.36 -11.90
C LEU A 212 8.03 8.74 -11.49
N LEU A 213 7.01 9.57 -11.26
CA LEU A 213 5.66 9.11 -10.93
C LEU A 213 5.04 8.31 -12.08
N ALA A 214 5.11 8.83 -13.32
CA ALA A 214 4.58 8.17 -14.50
C ALA A 214 5.27 6.82 -14.76
N THR A 215 6.60 6.77 -14.57
CA THR A 215 7.38 5.53 -14.70
C THR A 215 7.00 4.51 -13.64
N LEU A 216 6.87 4.93 -12.38
CA LEU A 216 6.43 4.07 -11.28
C LEU A 216 5.02 3.53 -11.52
N ALA A 217 4.06 4.40 -11.82
CA ALA A 217 2.66 4.03 -12.04
C ALA A 217 2.51 3.08 -13.23
N SER A 218 3.15 3.38 -14.36
CA SER A 218 3.08 2.53 -15.56
C SER A 218 3.76 1.17 -15.36
N SER A 219 4.91 1.12 -14.67
CA SER A 219 5.62 -0.13 -14.38
C SER A 219 4.80 -1.05 -13.48
N VAL A 220 4.22 -0.50 -12.40
CA VAL A 220 3.40 -1.27 -11.46
C VAL A 220 2.12 -1.76 -12.11
N LEU A 221 1.43 -0.89 -12.87
CA LEU A 221 0.22 -1.28 -13.59
C LEU A 221 0.52 -2.33 -14.67
N GLY A 222 1.62 -2.17 -15.42
CA GLY A 222 2.06 -3.12 -16.42
C GLY A 222 2.37 -4.48 -15.82
N GLN A 223 3.08 -4.52 -14.68
CA GLN A 223 3.38 -5.76 -13.99
C GLN A 223 2.12 -6.45 -13.46
N LEU A 224 1.16 -5.68 -12.92
CA LEU A 224 -0.11 -6.24 -12.47
C LEU A 224 -0.90 -6.87 -13.63
N LYS A 225 -0.95 -6.21 -14.80
CA LYS A 225 -1.57 -6.76 -16.01
C LYS A 225 -0.90 -8.06 -16.45
N ALA A 226 0.43 -8.11 -16.43
CA ALA A 226 1.17 -9.32 -16.77
C ALA A 226 0.83 -10.47 -15.79
N VAL A 227 0.77 -10.19 -14.49
CA VAL A 227 0.36 -11.17 -13.48
C VAL A 227 -1.06 -11.67 -13.74
N LEU A 228 -2.02 -10.78 -14.00
CA LEU A 228 -3.39 -11.18 -14.31
C LEU A 228 -3.45 -12.10 -15.55
N ALA A 229 -2.66 -11.80 -16.60
CA ALA A 229 -2.58 -12.65 -17.78
C ALA A 229 -2.02 -14.05 -17.46
N TYR A 230 -1.01 -14.16 -16.58
CA TYR A 230 -0.52 -15.48 -16.14
C TYR A 230 -1.54 -16.24 -15.31
N VAL A 231 -2.27 -15.55 -14.42
CA VAL A 231 -3.33 -16.15 -13.60
C VAL A 231 -4.53 -16.58 -14.45
N GLN A 232 -4.79 -15.88 -15.56
CA GLN A 232 -5.88 -16.20 -16.49
C GLN A 232 -5.73 -17.60 -17.12
N LEU A 233 -4.52 -18.16 -17.16
CA LEU A 233 -4.27 -19.53 -17.63
C LEU A 233 -5.06 -20.57 -16.83
N PHE A 234 -5.30 -20.37 -15.53
CA PHE A 234 -6.13 -21.28 -14.71
C PHE A 234 -7.60 -21.28 -15.09
N THR A 235 -8.05 -20.24 -15.80
CA THR A 235 -9.44 -20.06 -16.27
C THR A 235 -9.59 -20.25 -17.77
N ALA A 236 -8.55 -20.77 -18.44
CA ALA A 236 -8.59 -21.01 -19.87
C ALA A 236 -9.65 -22.07 -20.24
N LYS A 237 -10.28 -21.91 -21.40
CA LYS A 237 -11.44 -22.73 -21.81
C LYS A 237 -11.11 -24.21 -22.02
N ASP A 238 -9.85 -24.51 -22.31
CA ASP A 238 -9.31 -25.85 -22.53
C ASP A 238 -8.94 -26.59 -21.24
N VAL A 239 -9.00 -25.92 -20.09
CA VAL A 239 -8.75 -26.50 -18.76
C VAL A 239 -10.05 -27.08 -18.19
N ALA A 240 -10.05 -28.37 -17.89
CA ALA A 240 -11.24 -29.14 -17.52
C ALA A 240 -11.84 -28.72 -16.17
N PHE A 241 -11.00 -28.39 -15.18
CA PHE A 241 -11.49 -27.95 -13.86
C PHE A 241 -11.94 -26.47 -13.85
N ALA A 242 -11.56 -25.67 -14.84
CA ALA A 242 -11.75 -24.22 -14.84
C ALA A 242 -13.23 -23.79 -14.83
N SER A 243 -14.12 -24.61 -15.38
CA SER A 243 -15.56 -24.33 -15.45
C SER A 243 -16.35 -24.91 -14.27
N LEU A 244 -15.70 -25.67 -13.37
CA LEU A 244 -16.40 -26.38 -12.31
C LEU A 244 -16.81 -25.42 -11.18
N PRO A 245 -17.99 -25.63 -10.56
CA PRO A 245 -18.52 -24.73 -9.52
C PRO A 245 -17.58 -24.56 -8.33
N TYR A 246 -16.93 -25.64 -7.88
CA TYR A 246 -16.01 -25.61 -6.75
C TYR A 246 -14.76 -24.77 -7.02
N PHE A 247 -14.37 -24.56 -8.29
CA PHE A 247 -13.15 -23.86 -8.63
C PHE A 247 -13.43 -22.43 -9.06
N LYS A 248 -14.32 -22.24 -10.04
CA LYS A 248 -14.47 -20.95 -10.73
C LYS A 248 -14.88 -19.81 -9.80
N GLY A 249 -15.89 -20.02 -8.95
CA GLY A 249 -16.41 -18.97 -8.07
C GLY A 249 -15.38 -18.53 -7.02
N GLU A 250 -14.86 -19.50 -6.27
CA GLU A 250 -13.87 -19.30 -5.20
C GLU A 250 -12.54 -18.75 -5.75
N PHE A 251 -12.06 -19.29 -6.88
CA PHE A 251 -10.82 -18.82 -7.51
C PHE A 251 -10.95 -17.38 -8.01
N CYS A 252 -11.99 -17.04 -8.78
CA CYS A 252 -12.15 -15.69 -9.32
C CYS A 252 -12.35 -14.65 -8.21
N ALA A 253 -13.23 -14.91 -7.25
CA ALA A 253 -13.58 -13.95 -6.20
C ALA A 253 -12.57 -13.91 -5.06
N GLU A 254 -12.22 -15.04 -4.45
CA GLU A 254 -11.36 -15.06 -3.27
C GLU A 254 -9.88 -15.01 -3.63
N ALA A 255 -9.43 -15.82 -4.58
CA ALA A 255 -8.00 -15.89 -4.90
C ALA A 255 -7.54 -14.67 -5.72
N VAL A 256 -8.23 -14.38 -6.83
CA VAL A 256 -7.79 -13.34 -7.77
C VAL A 256 -8.28 -11.95 -7.35
N ARG A 257 -9.59 -11.76 -7.22
CA ARG A 257 -10.15 -10.45 -6.91
C ARG A 257 -9.71 -9.98 -5.52
N GLU A 258 -10.02 -10.73 -4.46
CA GLU A 258 -9.64 -10.36 -3.09
C GLU A 258 -8.16 -10.61 -2.78
N GLY A 259 -7.70 -11.84 -3.02
CA GLY A 259 -6.39 -12.33 -2.60
C GLY A 259 -5.21 -11.73 -3.35
N LEU A 260 -5.40 -11.29 -4.60
CA LEU A 260 -4.34 -10.66 -5.39
C LEU A 260 -4.55 -9.16 -5.54
N VAL A 261 -5.65 -8.75 -6.18
CA VAL A 261 -5.83 -7.35 -6.59
C VAL A 261 -6.11 -6.46 -5.38
N VAL A 262 -7.15 -6.79 -4.60
CA VAL A 262 -7.52 -6.01 -3.41
C VAL A 262 -6.41 -6.05 -2.37
N ALA A 263 -5.87 -7.24 -2.09
CA ALA A 263 -4.75 -7.41 -1.17
C ALA A 263 -3.52 -6.57 -1.56
N PHE A 264 -3.18 -6.51 -2.85
CA PHE A 264 -2.08 -5.69 -3.35
C PHE A 264 -2.35 -4.20 -3.16
N VAL A 265 -3.52 -3.70 -3.55
CA VAL A 265 -3.88 -2.27 -3.40
C VAL A 265 -3.85 -1.85 -1.93
N ARG A 266 -4.44 -2.65 -1.03
CA ARG A 266 -4.38 -2.40 0.43
C ARG A 266 -2.96 -2.41 0.95
N TRP A 267 -2.14 -3.38 0.51
CA TRP A 267 -0.75 -3.44 0.91
C TRP A 267 0.07 -2.24 0.40
N LEU A 268 -0.18 -1.78 -0.83
CA LEU A 268 0.48 -0.60 -1.41
C LEU A 268 0.13 0.65 -0.60
N CYS A 269 -1.16 0.87 -0.30
CA CYS A 269 -1.61 2.01 0.50
C CYS A 269 -0.99 2.00 1.90
N ARG A 270 -0.94 0.84 2.55
CA ARG A 270 -0.28 0.66 3.86
C ARG A 270 1.22 0.92 3.79
N THR A 271 1.89 0.42 2.76
CA THR A 271 3.34 0.60 2.57
C THR A 271 3.68 2.07 2.31
N ALA A 272 2.92 2.73 1.44
CA ALA A 272 3.05 4.15 1.17
C ALA A 272 2.86 4.96 2.46
N ARG A 273 1.77 4.71 3.21
CA ARG A 273 1.51 5.35 4.50
C ARG A 273 2.62 5.11 5.52
N GLY A 274 3.27 3.95 5.52
CA GLY A 274 4.38 3.63 6.40
C GLY A 274 5.57 4.61 6.30
N PHE A 275 5.74 5.31 5.17
CA PHE A 275 6.74 6.37 5.04
C PHE A 275 6.39 7.65 5.82
N ALA A 276 5.12 7.86 6.17
CA ALA A 276 4.64 9.01 6.95
C ALA A 276 4.66 8.77 8.46
N ASP A 277 4.74 7.51 8.92
CA ASP A 277 4.63 7.18 10.34
C ASP A 277 5.97 7.29 11.12
N GLY A 278 7.02 7.82 10.49
CA GLY A 278 8.23 8.34 11.15
C GLY A 278 9.18 7.29 11.77
N PRO A 279 10.45 7.68 12.04
CA PRO A 279 11.52 6.77 12.45
C PRO A 279 11.52 6.37 13.94
N ALA A 280 10.49 6.72 14.70
CA ALA A 280 10.48 6.66 16.17
C ALA A 280 10.71 5.26 16.77
N GLU A 281 10.54 4.18 15.99
CA GLU A 281 10.73 2.81 16.49
C GLU A 281 11.91 2.05 15.85
N ARG A 282 12.55 2.54 14.78
CA ARG A 282 13.45 1.68 13.96
C ARG A 282 14.77 2.27 13.47
N GLY A 283 15.12 3.52 13.80
CA GLY A 283 16.43 4.09 13.42
C GLY A 283 16.66 4.24 11.90
N ALA A 284 15.61 4.11 11.09
CA ALA A 284 15.68 4.30 9.64
C ALA A 284 15.79 5.80 9.28
N PRO A 285 16.52 6.17 8.22
CA PRO A 285 16.58 7.55 7.77
C PRO A 285 15.19 8.04 7.36
N ALA A 286 14.87 9.29 7.73
CA ALA A 286 13.60 9.92 7.37
C ALA A 286 13.38 9.89 5.85
N ALA A 287 12.14 9.64 5.43
CA ALA A 287 11.78 9.60 4.02
C ALA A 287 12.04 10.97 3.37
N PRO A 288 12.66 11.02 2.16
CA PRO A 288 12.83 12.28 1.45
C PRO A 288 11.47 12.96 1.21
N PRO A 289 11.33 14.29 1.42
CA PRO A 289 10.05 14.97 1.23
C PRO A 289 9.48 14.82 -0.19
N ALA A 290 10.35 14.80 -1.21
CA ALA A 290 9.93 14.56 -2.59
C ALA A 290 9.26 13.18 -2.79
N LEU A 291 9.70 12.15 -2.05
CA LEU A 291 9.09 10.82 -2.07
C LEU A 291 7.70 10.84 -1.42
N LEU A 292 7.52 11.54 -0.30
CA LEU A 292 6.22 11.68 0.36
C LEU A 292 5.20 12.31 -0.59
N LEU A 293 5.61 13.37 -1.29
CA LEU A 293 4.77 14.06 -2.25
C LEU A 293 4.41 13.18 -3.46
N LEU A 294 5.39 12.44 -4.00
CA LEU A 294 5.18 11.50 -5.10
C LEU A 294 4.22 10.37 -4.71
N LEU A 295 4.39 9.77 -3.53
CA LEU A 295 3.52 8.71 -3.02
C LEU A 295 2.10 9.23 -2.74
N ALA A 296 1.97 10.46 -2.21
CA ALA A 296 0.66 11.07 -2.01
C ALA A 296 -0.09 11.21 -3.34
N ARG A 297 0.61 11.66 -4.39
CA ARG A 297 0.03 11.77 -5.73
C ARG A 297 -0.30 10.40 -6.35
N LEU A 298 0.58 9.41 -6.21
CA LEU A 298 0.32 8.03 -6.65
C LEU A 298 -0.98 7.48 -6.04
N CYS A 299 -1.18 7.66 -4.72
CA CYS A 299 -2.38 7.22 -4.04
C CYS A 299 -3.65 7.95 -4.54
N LEU A 300 -3.55 9.23 -4.92
CA LEU A 300 -4.67 9.95 -5.56
C LEU A 300 -4.97 9.44 -6.97
N ASP A 301 -3.95 9.15 -7.78
CA ASP A 301 -4.15 8.58 -9.12
C ASP A 301 -4.79 7.16 -9.02
N TYR A 302 -4.49 6.45 -7.93
CA TYR A 302 -5.16 5.20 -7.59
C TYR A 302 -6.64 5.38 -7.25
N GLU A 303 -6.96 6.31 -6.35
CA GLU A 303 -8.33 6.67 -6.01
C GLU A 303 -9.14 7.11 -7.24
N ALA A 304 -8.57 7.98 -8.06
CA ALA A 304 -9.27 8.64 -9.16
C ALA A 304 -9.60 7.69 -10.33
N THR A 305 -8.65 6.82 -10.72
CA THR A 305 -8.80 6.01 -11.96
C THR A 305 -8.28 4.58 -11.84
N THR A 306 -7.11 4.37 -11.24
CA THR A 306 -6.39 3.09 -11.36
C THR A 306 -7.13 1.95 -10.66
N ILE A 307 -7.73 2.20 -9.48
CA ILE A 307 -8.52 1.20 -8.75
C ILE A 307 -9.72 0.77 -9.59
N SER A 308 -10.52 1.72 -10.09
CA SER A 308 -11.69 1.39 -10.91
C SER A 308 -11.27 0.59 -12.15
N TYR A 309 -10.22 1.02 -12.84
CA TYR A 309 -9.72 0.34 -14.05
C TYR A 309 -9.29 -1.10 -13.77
N ILE A 310 -8.48 -1.34 -12.73
CA ILE A 310 -7.99 -2.67 -12.40
C ILE A 310 -9.13 -3.59 -11.96
N LEU A 311 -10.08 -3.09 -11.15
CA LEU A 311 -11.22 -3.90 -10.71
C LEU A 311 -12.09 -4.30 -11.91
N THR A 312 -12.40 -3.36 -12.81
CA THR A 312 -13.13 -3.66 -14.05
C THR A 312 -12.38 -4.67 -14.92
N LEU A 313 -11.08 -4.48 -15.14
CA LEU A 313 -10.25 -5.42 -15.89
C LEU A 313 -10.27 -6.82 -15.27
N THR A 314 -10.23 -6.90 -13.95
CA THR A 314 -10.26 -8.16 -13.21
C THR A 314 -11.63 -8.83 -13.35
N ASP A 315 -12.72 -8.08 -13.25
CA ASP A 315 -14.07 -8.61 -13.36
C ASP A 315 -14.41 -9.07 -14.78
N GLU A 316 -13.88 -8.40 -15.80
CA GLU A 316 -14.01 -8.83 -17.20
C GLU A 316 -13.24 -10.14 -17.47
N GLN A 317 -12.05 -10.29 -16.88
CA GLN A 317 -11.23 -11.49 -17.06
C GLN A 317 -11.68 -12.66 -16.17
N PHE A 318 -12.22 -12.36 -14.99
CA PHE A 318 -12.58 -13.31 -13.93
C PHE A 318 -13.99 -13.00 -13.41
N PRO A 319 -15.05 -13.26 -14.19
CA PRO A 319 -16.40 -12.87 -13.84
C PRO A 319 -16.84 -13.54 -12.53
N PRO A 320 -17.26 -12.76 -11.51
CA PRO A 320 -17.76 -13.29 -10.25
C PRO A 320 -19.08 -14.04 -10.48
N GLN A 321 -19.31 -15.10 -9.70
CA GLN A 321 -20.59 -15.81 -9.71
C GLN A 321 -21.58 -15.14 -8.74
N ASP A 322 -22.87 -15.09 -9.10
CA ASP A 322 -23.94 -14.41 -8.34
C ASP A 322 -24.14 -14.93 -6.90
N THR A 323 -23.61 -16.12 -6.58
CA THR A 323 -23.70 -16.78 -5.26
C THR A 323 -22.39 -16.72 -4.46
N GLY A 324 -21.42 -15.91 -4.89
CA GLY A 324 -20.11 -15.81 -4.26
C GLY A 324 -20.06 -15.01 -2.94
N PRO A 325 -18.94 -15.10 -2.21
CA PRO A 325 -18.68 -14.30 -1.01
C PRO A 325 -18.67 -12.80 -1.33
N ALA A 326 -18.95 -11.97 -0.31
CA ALA A 326 -19.00 -10.52 -0.47
C ALA A 326 -17.63 -9.96 -0.91
N VAL A 327 -17.58 -9.38 -2.10
CA VAL A 327 -16.38 -8.74 -2.66
C VAL A 327 -16.24 -7.33 -2.12
N THR A 328 -14.99 -6.91 -1.85
CA THR A 328 -14.67 -5.55 -1.44
C THR A 328 -15.12 -4.55 -2.51
N PRO A 329 -15.99 -3.58 -2.18
CA PRO A 329 -16.47 -2.60 -3.14
C PRO A 329 -15.37 -1.58 -3.47
N GLY A 330 -15.29 -1.17 -4.73
CA GLY A 330 -14.29 -0.18 -5.20
C GLY A 330 -14.20 1.10 -4.35
N PRO A 331 -15.33 1.71 -3.93
CA PRO A 331 -15.31 2.89 -3.06
C PRO A 331 -14.58 2.70 -1.73
N ALA A 332 -14.56 1.50 -1.14
CA ALA A 332 -13.81 1.23 0.09
C ALA A 332 -12.29 1.36 -0.16
N LEU A 333 -11.81 0.85 -1.30
CA LEU A 333 -10.39 0.96 -1.68
C LEU A 333 -10.01 2.38 -2.07
N CYS A 334 -10.90 3.09 -2.77
CA CYS A 334 -10.70 4.52 -3.04
C CYS A 334 -10.58 5.31 -1.74
N ALA A 335 -11.41 5.03 -0.73
CA ALA A 335 -11.31 5.67 0.58
C ALA A 335 -9.99 5.34 1.31
N GLU A 336 -9.52 4.09 1.25
CA GLU A 336 -8.21 3.69 1.79
C GLU A 336 -7.05 4.43 1.08
N ALA A 337 -7.07 4.51 -0.25
CA ALA A 337 -6.07 5.21 -1.05
C ALA A 337 -6.07 6.72 -0.75
N ARG A 338 -7.25 7.35 -0.69
CA ARG A 338 -7.39 8.75 -0.32
C ARG A 338 -6.88 9.02 1.10
N GLY A 339 -7.18 8.13 2.05
CA GLY A 339 -6.68 8.22 3.43
C GLY A 339 -5.16 8.13 3.51
N ALA A 340 -4.55 7.24 2.71
CA ALA A 340 -3.09 7.14 2.61
C ALA A 340 -2.47 8.42 2.00
N ALA A 341 -3.07 8.94 0.92
CA ALA A 341 -2.65 10.19 0.29
C ALA A 341 -2.70 11.38 1.27
N GLN A 342 -3.80 11.51 2.02
CA GLN A 342 -3.97 12.57 3.02
C GLN A 342 -2.88 12.49 4.10
N ARG A 343 -2.65 11.30 4.65
CA ARG A 343 -1.64 11.09 5.70
C ARG A 343 -0.23 11.44 5.22
N LEU A 344 0.10 11.08 3.98
CA LEU A 344 1.38 11.41 3.35
C LEU A 344 1.55 12.92 3.15
N LEU A 345 0.50 13.60 2.65
CA LEU A 345 0.54 15.03 2.41
C LEU A 345 0.63 15.83 3.72
N ASP A 346 -0.16 15.45 4.74
CA ASP A 346 -0.09 16.06 6.07
C ASP A 346 1.32 15.92 6.66
N HIS A 347 1.94 14.74 6.51
CA HIS A 347 3.31 14.52 6.98
C HIS A 347 4.34 15.32 6.16
N TYR A 348 4.17 15.43 4.85
CA TYR A 348 5.00 16.31 4.01
C TYR A 348 4.98 17.76 4.51
N VAL A 349 3.79 18.31 4.79
CA VAL A 349 3.62 19.66 5.35
C VAL A 349 4.31 19.78 6.70
N GLN A 350 4.19 18.78 7.57
CA GLN A 350 4.86 18.77 8.87
C GLN A 350 6.39 18.77 8.73
N VAL A 351 6.96 17.93 7.87
CA VAL A 351 8.41 17.82 7.67
C VAL A 351 8.99 19.10 7.07
N GLN A 352 8.37 19.62 6.01
CA GLN A 352 8.81 20.87 5.36
C GLN A 352 8.60 22.08 6.28
N GLY A 353 7.45 22.16 6.93
CA GLY A 353 7.14 23.19 7.92
C GLY A 353 8.13 23.17 9.09
N ALA A 354 8.49 21.98 9.59
CA ALA A 354 9.49 21.83 10.64
C ALA A 354 10.89 22.28 10.18
N ALA A 355 11.31 21.94 8.95
CA ALA A 355 12.60 22.38 8.43
C ALA A 355 12.72 23.91 8.38
N VAL A 356 11.70 24.59 7.83
CA VAL A 356 11.64 26.06 7.79
C VAL A 356 11.56 26.67 9.19
N ALA A 357 10.70 26.11 10.05
CA ALA A 357 10.55 26.53 11.43
C ALA A 357 11.84 26.40 12.25
N GLN A 358 12.65 25.37 12.01
CA GLN A 358 13.95 25.21 12.68
C GLN A 358 14.94 26.32 12.30
N MET A 359 14.95 26.79 11.06
CA MET A 359 15.80 27.93 10.67
C MET A 359 15.38 29.21 11.41
N LEU A 360 14.07 29.47 11.44
CA LEU A 360 13.50 30.61 12.17
C LEU A 360 13.84 30.53 13.66
N ARG A 361 13.62 29.37 14.29
CA ARG A 361 13.95 29.12 15.71
C ARG A 361 15.41 29.42 16.01
N LYS A 362 16.34 28.78 15.29
CA LYS A 362 17.79 29.00 15.49
C LYS A 362 18.16 30.47 15.31
N SER A 363 17.57 31.17 14.34
CA SER A 363 17.84 32.60 14.11
C SER A 363 17.40 33.52 15.25
N VAL A 364 16.40 33.11 16.03
CA VAL A 364 15.90 33.84 17.19
C VAL A 364 16.68 33.46 18.44
N GLU A 365 17.09 32.20 18.58
CA GLU A 365 17.83 31.69 19.73
C GLU A 365 19.26 32.22 19.83
N THR A 366 19.95 32.39 18.70
CA THR A 366 21.38 32.74 18.69
C THR A 366 21.67 34.24 18.70
N ARG A 367 20.63 35.09 18.56
CA ARG A 367 20.78 36.55 18.48
C ARG A 367 20.70 37.20 19.85
N ASP A 368 21.59 38.15 20.11
CA ASP A 368 21.42 39.12 21.19
C ASP A 368 20.36 40.17 20.79
N TRP A 369 19.19 40.08 21.42
CA TRP A 369 18.05 40.97 21.17
C TRP A 369 18.09 42.26 21.99
N LEU A 370 18.91 42.33 23.04
CA LEU A 370 19.07 43.51 23.89
C LEU A 370 20.13 44.45 23.32
N GLY A 371 21.29 43.92 22.92
CA GLY A 371 22.41 44.67 22.32
C GLY A 371 22.26 44.93 20.82
N THR A 372 21.03 44.92 20.28
CA THR A 372 20.79 45.08 18.85
C THR A 372 21.11 46.49 18.37
N VAL A 373 21.76 46.64 17.22
CA VAL A 373 21.91 47.94 16.53
C VAL A 373 20.68 48.27 15.68
N GLU A 374 20.48 49.55 15.36
CA GLU A 374 19.38 50.00 14.51
C GLU A 374 19.35 49.23 13.17
N PRO A 375 18.22 48.61 12.81
CA PRO A 375 18.16 47.74 11.64
C PRO A 375 18.24 48.56 10.35
N ARG A 376 19.12 48.13 9.44
CA ARG A 376 19.28 48.72 8.09
C ARG A 376 18.97 47.76 6.95
N ASN A 377 18.85 46.48 7.27
CA ASN A 377 18.63 45.40 6.33
C ASN A 377 17.71 44.34 6.97
N VAL A 378 16.99 43.63 6.12
CA VAL A 378 16.28 42.40 6.49
C VAL A 378 17.30 41.30 6.83
N ARG A 379 17.03 40.49 7.86
CA ARG A 379 17.90 39.36 8.20
C ARG A 379 17.99 38.34 7.06
N ALA A 380 19.20 37.85 6.78
CA ALA A 380 19.46 36.87 5.73
C ALA A 380 18.59 35.59 5.87
N VAL A 381 18.26 35.18 7.10
CA VAL A 381 17.38 34.03 7.35
C VAL A 381 15.97 34.24 6.78
N MET A 382 15.44 35.47 6.79
CA MET A 382 14.11 35.73 6.23
C MET A 382 14.10 35.62 4.70
N LYS A 383 15.16 36.11 4.05
CA LYS A 383 15.38 35.91 2.62
C LYS A 383 15.46 34.42 2.29
N ARG A 384 16.23 33.67 3.09
CA ARG A 384 16.37 32.22 2.93
C ARG A 384 15.05 31.47 3.10
N VAL A 385 14.21 31.87 4.05
CA VAL A 385 12.87 31.29 4.25
C VAL A 385 11.99 31.51 3.01
N VAL A 386 12.03 32.71 2.40
CA VAL A 386 11.31 33.00 1.16
C VAL A 386 11.84 32.16 -0.01
N GLU A 387 13.16 32.02 -0.15
CA GLU A 387 13.80 31.15 -1.15
C GLU A 387 13.36 29.68 -0.98
N ASP A 388 13.42 29.15 0.24
CA ASP A 388 13.07 27.76 0.52
C ASP A 388 11.57 27.51 0.28
N ILE A 389 10.68 28.43 0.68
CA ILE A 389 9.25 28.33 0.38
C ILE A 389 8.99 28.42 -1.13
N THR A 390 9.74 29.25 -1.86
CA THR A 390 9.64 29.33 -3.32
C THR A 390 10.12 28.03 -3.99
N ALA A 391 11.17 27.40 -3.48
CA ALA A 391 11.62 26.10 -3.99
C ALA A 391 10.59 24.99 -3.72
N ILE A 392 9.95 25.01 -2.54
CA ILE A 392 8.85 24.10 -2.21
C ILE A 392 7.65 24.35 -3.12
N ASP A 393 7.29 25.61 -3.38
CA ASP A 393 6.20 26.02 -4.29
C ASP A 393 6.39 25.43 -5.69
N VAL A 394 7.60 25.52 -6.24
CA VAL A 394 7.95 24.93 -7.53
C VAL A 394 7.83 23.40 -7.49
N GLN A 395 8.34 22.75 -6.44
CA GLN A 395 8.27 21.29 -6.31
C GLN A 395 6.84 20.77 -6.18
N VAL A 396 6.02 21.38 -5.32
CA VAL A 396 4.60 21.00 -5.13
C VAL A 396 3.81 21.23 -6.41
N GLY A 397 4.08 22.33 -7.11
CA GLY A 397 3.45 22.66 -8.39
C GLY A 397 3.76 21.69 -9.54
N GLN A 398 4.74 20.80 -9.39
CA GLN A 398 4.96 19.73 -10.38
C GLN A 398 3.89 18.65 -10.34
N LEU A 399 3.25 18.42 -9.18
CA LEU A 399 2.34 17.28 -8.95
C LEU A 399 0.91 17.69 -8.55
N PHE A 400 0.75 18.88 -7.98
CA PHE A 400 -0.54 19.37 -7.48
C PHE A 400 -0.95 20.66 -8.20
N GLU A 401 -2.25 20.77 -8.45
CA GLU A 401 -2.84 21.97 -9.02
C GLU A 401 -2.73 23.16 -8.07
N GLU A 402 -2.83 24.37 -8.63
CA GLU A 402 -2.58 25.61 -7.88
C GLU A 402 -3.61 25.84 -6.76
N GLY A 403 -4.88 25.50 -6.99
CA GLY A 403 -5.99 25.75 -6.05
C GLY A 403 -6.54 27.18 -6.13
N VAL A 404 -7.61 27.46 -5.37
CA VAL A 404 -8.26 28.78 -5.38
C VAL A 404 -7.59 29.70 -4.35
N ARG A 405 -7.15 30.88 -4.78
CA ARG A 405 -6.70 31.97 -3.90
C ARG A 405 -7.83 32.99 -3.74
N ARG A 406 -8.02 33.52 -2.54
CA ARG A 406 -8.82 34.76 -2.40
C ARG A 406 -8.02 35.89 -3.05
N ALA A 407 -8.56 36.48 -4.11
CA ALA A 407 -7.94 37.61 -4.79
C ALA A 407 -7.73 38.76 -3.81
N GLN A 408 -6.68 39.53 -4.06
CA GLN A 408 -6.38 40.78 -3.36
C GLN A 408 -7.67 41.59 -3.26
N SER A 409 -8.10 41.89 -2.04
CA SER A 409 -9.13 42.92 -1.87
C SER A 409 -8.47 44.21 -2.37
N SER A 410 -8.87 44.68 -3.55
CA SER A 410 -8.48 45.97 -4.13
C SER A 410 -9.05 47.12 -3.31
N ASP A 411 -8.72 47.16 -2.02
CA ASP A 411 -9.09 48.23 -1.12
C ASP A 411 -7.81 48.96 -0.69
N SER A 412 -7.45 49.97 -1.49
CA SER A 412 -6.35 50.92 -1.31
C SER A 412 -6.43 51.76 -0.02
N SER A 413 -7.14 51.28 1.01
CA SER A 413 -7.56 52.06 2.18
C SER A 413 -7.00 51.54 3.50
N ARG A 414 -6.15 50.49 3.51
CA ARG A 414 -5.57 49.92 4.74
C ARG A 414 -4.05 50.07 4.83
N ARG A 415 -3.53 51.26 4.54
CA ARG A 415 -2.29 51.73 5.17
C ARG A 415 -2.60 52.13 6.61
N ALA A 416 -2.65 51.16 7.51
CA ALA A 416 -2.64 51.41 8.94
C ALA A 416 -2.16 50.17 9.71
N PHE A 417 -0.84 49.92 9.67
CA PHE A 417 -0.16 49.41 10.86
C PHE A 417 -0.26 50.51 11.94
N SER A 418 -1.43 50.61 12.57
CA SER A 418 -1.69 51.53 13.69
C SER A 418 -2.23 50.73 14.86
N VAL A 419 -1.33 50.01 15.53
CA VAL A 419 -1.59 49.45 16.86
C VAL A 419 -1.44 50.54 17.95
N TYR A 420 -1.05 51.78 17.60
CA TYR A 420 -0.82 52.85 18.59
C TYR A 420 -1.56 54.18 18.38
N SER A 421 -2.20 54.46 17.23
CA SER A 421 -2.91 55.74 17.06
C SER A 421 -4.39 55.66 17.45
N SER A 422 -4.67 55.54 18.74
CA SER A 422 -5.99 55.86 19.31
C SER A 422 -5.92 57.12 20.17
N SER A 423 -5.51 58.23 19.56
CA SER A 423 -5.69 59.56 20.16
C SER A 423 -5.66 60.66 19.11
N ARG A 424 -6.69 60.71 18.25
CA ARG A 424 -7.12 61.95 17.60
C ARG A 424 -8.57 61.81 17.14
N ALA A 425 -9.46 62.33 17.98
CA ALA A 425 -10.87 62.50 17.65
C ALA A 425 -11.02 63.46 16.46
N PRO A 426 -11.90 63.18 15.48
CA PRO A 426 -12.49 64.21 14.66
C PRO A 426 -13.65 64.83 15.45
N GLY A 427 -13.59 66.15 15.67
CA GLY A 427 -14.67 66.89 16.30
C GLY A 427 -15.94 66.86 15.45
N ARG A 428 -17.09 66.61 16.10
CA ARG A 428 -18.38 67.29 15.91
C ARG A 428 -19.39 66.82 16.97
N TYR A 429 -19.73 67.76 17.86
CA TYR A 429 -21.00 67.99 18.57
C TYR A 429 -21.94 66.79 18.87
N ALA A 430 -21.99 66.38 20.14
CA ALA A 430 -23.23 66.04 20.88
C ALA A 430 -22.92 65.92 22.39
N PRO A 431 -23.63 66.62 23.30
CA PRO A 431 -23.43 66.47 24.74
C PRO A 431 -24.40 65.42 25.28
N SER A 432 -23.89 64.26 25.72
CA SER A 432 -24.66 63.32 26.54
C SER A 432 -23.91 63.03 27.84
N TYR A 433 -24.63 63.26 28.93
CA TYR A 433 -24.18 63.26 30.31
C TYR A 433 -24.17 61.81 30.84
N THR A 434 -23.03 61.14 30.79
CA THR A 434 -22.80 59.88 31.52
C THR A 434 -21.33 59.78 31.93
N PRO A 435 -20.99 59.64 33.23
CA PRO A 435 -19.62 59.45 33.66
C PRO A 435 -19.25 57.96 33.55
N SER A 436 -18.61 57.56 32.45
CA SER A 436 -17.96 56.25 32.36
C SER A 436 -16.50 56.34 32.79
N ALA A 437 -16.17 55.58 33.82
CA ALA A 437 -14.81 55.28 34.26
C ALA A 437 -13.94 54.77 33.08
N PRO A 438 -12.61 54.94 33.14
CA PRO A 438 -11.73 54.45 32.08
C PRO A 438 -11.81 52.92 32.02
N MET A 439 -12.51 52.40 31.01
CA MET A 439 -12.49 50.97 30.71
C MET A 439 -11.08 50.59 30.24
N ASP A 440 -10.51 49.55 30.86
CA ASP A 440 -9.19 49.04 30.52
C ASP A 440 -9.11 48.63 29.04
N THR A 441 -8.28 49.32 28.27
CA THR A 441 -7.92 49.01 26.88
C THR A 441 -7.40 47.58 26.71
N HIS A 442 -6.88 46.98 27.79
CA HIS A 442 -6.50 45.56 27.85
C HIS A 442 -7.68 44.59 27.81
N LEU A 443 -8.83 44.94 28.39
CA LEU A 443 -10.03 44.10 28.32
C LEU A 443 -10.64 44.16 26.92
N LEU A 444 -10.65 45.34 26.29
CA LEU A 444 -11.18 45.51 24.93
C LEU A 444 -10.34 44.78 23.86
N SER A 445 -9.01 44.77 23.98
CA SER A 445 -8.14 44.01 23.06
C SER A 445 -8.25 42.48 23.26
N ASN A 446 -8.43 42.03 24.50
CA ASN A 446 -8.70 40.61 24.81
C ASN A 446 -10.09 40.15 24.33
N ILE A 447 -11.10 41.03 24.39
CA ILE A 447 -12.43 40.78 23.85
C ILE A 447 -12.41 40.77 22.32
N GLN A 448 -11.67 41.68 21.67
CA GLN A 448 -11.48 41.65 20.21
C GLN A 448 -10.72 40.40 19.75
N LYS A 449 -9.78 39.87 20.54
CA LYS A 449 -9.15 38.54 20.29
C LYS A 449 -10.10 37.35 20.45
N LEU A 450 -11.14 37.48 21.28
CA LEU A 450 -12.19 36.46 21.40
C LEU A 450 -13.10 36.40 20.16
N PHE A 451 -13.18 37.50 19.39
CA PHE A 451 -13.97 37.63 18.16
C PHE A 451 -13.14 37.69 16.87
N SER A 452 -11.80 37.76 16.95
CA SER A 452 -10.95 37.48 15.80
C SER A 452 -11.09 36.00 15.48
N GLU A 453 -11.68 35.73 14.33
CA GLU A 453 -11.83 34.41 13.70
C GLU A 453 -10.65 33.52 14.11
N ARG A 454 -10.91 32.50 14.97
CA ARG A 454 -9.86 31.55 15.37
C ARG A 454 -9.34 30.96 14.08
N ILE A 455 -8.13 31.34 13.67
CA ILE A 455 -7.50 30.77 12.49
C ILE A 455 -7.41 29.28 12.76
N ASP A 456 -8.27 28.47 12.14
CA ASP A 456 -8.29 27.03 12.35
C ASP A 456 -6.91 26.49 11.96
N ILE A 457 -6.20 26.06 13.00
CA ILE A 457 -4.80 25.63 12.97
C ILE A 457 -4.70 24.23 12.36
N PHE A 458 -5.77 23.46 12.48
CA PHE A 458 -5.84 22.02 12.24
C PHE A 458 -6.87 21.68 11.15
N SER A 459 -7.11 22.59 10.19
CA SER A 459 -7.81 22.20 8.97
C SER A 459 -6.95 21.18 8.21
N PRO A 460 -7.51 20.03 7.78
CA PRO A 460 -6.76 19.08 6.97
C PRO A 460 -6.23 19.76 5.72
N VAL A 461 -5.00 19.40 5.30
CA VAL A 461 -4.38 19.98 4.11
C VAL A 461 -5.14 19.48 2.89
N GLU A 462 -5.64 20.38 2.07
CA GLU A 462 -6.31 20.01 0.83
C GLU A 462 -5.27 19.60 -0.22
N PHE A 463 -5.67 18.77 -1.19
CA PHE A 463 -4.82 18.29 -2.29
C PHE A 463 -4.56 19.36 -3.36
N ASN A 464 -4.11 20.54 -2.94
CA ASN A 464 -3.71 21.63 -3.81
C ASN A 464 -2.49 22.37 -3.25
N LYS A 465 -1.76 23.01 -4.15
CA LYS A 465 -0.51 23.71 -3.87
C LYS A 465 -0.67 24.80 -2.80
N VAL A 466 -1.72 25.61 -2.91
CA VAL A 466 -1.99 26.73 -2.00
C VAL A 466 -2.25 26.26 -0.56
N SER A 467 -3.01 25.18 -0.37
CA SER A 467 -3.28 24.62 0.96
C SER A 467 -2.01 24.07 1.61
N VAL A 468 -1.19 23.35 0.84
CA VAL A 468 0.11 22.82 1.27
C VAL A 468 1.03 23.95 1.75
N LEU A 469 1.22 24.98 0.92
CA LEU A 469 2.06 26.12 1.26
C LEU A 469 1.53 26.91 2.45
N THR A 470 0.21 27.10 2.52
CA THR A 470 -0.45 27.73 3.69
C THR A 470 -0.15 26.96 4.97
N GLY A 471 -0.18 25.64 4.94
CA GLY A 471 0.17 24.79 6.09
C GLY A 471 1.61 24.98 6.54
N ILE A 472 2.56 24.99 5.61
CA ILE A 472 4.00 25.20 5.88
C ILE A 472 4.24 26.60 6.49
N ILE A 473 3.60 27.63 5.93
CA ILE A 473 3.69 29.01 6.42
C ILE A 473 3.08 29.12 7.84
N LYS A 474 1.92 28.51 8.08
CA LYS A 474 1.28 28.48 9.41
C LYS A 474 2.22 27.87 10.47
N ILE A 475 2.87 26.73 10.19
CA ILE A 475 3.84 26.10 11.10
C ILE A 475 5.04 27.02 11.36
N SER A 476 5.56 27.63 10.31
CA SER A 476 6.74 28.50 10.36
C SER A 476 6.50 29.76 11.18
N LEU A 477 5.41 30.50 10.90
CA LEU A 477 5.10 31.76 11.57
C LEU A 477 4.65 31.56 13.03
N LYS A 478 3.93 30.48 13.34
CA LYS A 478 3.62 30.14 14.75
C LYS A 478 4.85 29.78 15.54
N THR A 479 5.80 29.09 14.93
CA THR A 479 7.09 28.82 15.59
C THR A 479 7.86 30.11 15.83
N LEU A 480 7.88 31.03 14.85
CA LEU A 480 8.51 32.34 15.03
C LEU A 480 7.86 33.14 16.17
N LEU A 481 6.52 33.19 16.22
CA LEU A 481 5.75 33.83 17.29
C LEU A 481 6.15 33.29 18.66
N GLU A 482 6.17 31.96 18.81
CA GLU A 482 6.53 31.32 20.06
C GLU A 482 7.99 31.59 20.45
N CYS A 483 8.91 31.55 19.49
CA CYS A 483 10.31 31.86 19.75
C CYS A 483 10.50 33.31 20.21
N VAL A 484 9.80 34.27 19.60
CA VAL A 484 9.84 35.68 19.98
C VAL A 484 9.21 35.91 21.36
N ARG A 485 8.11 35.21 21.67
CA ARG A 485 7.41 35.29 22.97
C ARG A 485 8.34 34.96 24.16
N LEU A 486 9.33 34.10 23.93
CA LEU A 486 10.30 33.66 24.94
C LEU A 486 11.53 34.58 25.07
N ARG A 487 11.62 35.65 24.28
CA ARG A 487 12.75 36.60 24.32
C ARG A 487 12.42 37.85 25.13
N THR A 488 13.47 38.61 25.45
CA THR A 488 13.38 39.98 25.96
C THR A 488 14.10 40.85 24.96
N LEU A 489 13.45 41.93 24.52
CA LEU A 489 13.93 42.75 23.41
C LEU A 489 14.31 44.16 23.88
N GLY A 490 15.36 44.72 23.28
CA GLY A 490 15.60 46.17 23.30
C GLY A 490 14.85 46.86 22.15
N ARG A 491 14.85 48.20 22.14
CA ARG A 491 14.21 49.02 21.09
C ARG A 491 14.56 48.56 19.68
N PHE A 492 15.83 48.45 19.35
CA PHE A 492 16.28 48.04 18.02
C PHE A 492 16.01 46.55 17.73
N GLY A 493 15.86 45.72 18.77
CA GLY A 493 15.40 44.34 18.64
C GLY A 493 13.95 44.26 18.16
N LEU A 494 13.06 45.05 18.76
CA LEU A 494 11.67 45.21 18.30
C LEU A 494 11.62 45.71 16.85
N GLN A 495 12.38 46.76 16.53
CA GLN A 495 12.41 47.32 15.18
C GLN A 495 12.91 46.30 14.13
N GLN A 496 13.89 45.46 14.47
CA GLN A 496 14.33 44.38 13.57
C GLN A 496 13.22 43.36 13.33
N VAL A 497 12.45 42.97 14.37
CA VAL A 497 11.31 42.06 14.21
C VAL A 497 10.24 42.68 13.31
N GLN A 498 10.01 44.00 13.41
CA GLN A 498 9.09 44.72 12.52
C GLN A 498 9.55 44.69 11.07
N VAL A 499 10.84 44.96 10.81
CA VAL A 499 11.43 44.89 9.46
C VAL A 499 11.31 43.49 8.87
N ASP A 500 11.68 42.46 9.65
CA ASP A 500 11.59 41.07 9.19
C ASP A 500 10.14 40.63 8.95
N GLY A 501 9.23 41.02 9.84
CA GLY A 501 7.81 40.71 9.72
C GLY A 501 7.21 41.33 8.46
N HIS A 502 7.52 42.60 8.18
CA HIS A 502 7.05 43.26 6.97
C HIS A 502 7.63 42.62 5.70
N TYR A 503 8.92 42.26 5.69
CA TYR A 503 9.52 41.54 4.58
C TYR A 503 8.80 40.21 4.32
N LEU A 504 8.59 39.39 5.35
CA LEU A 504 7.85 38.13 5.20
C LEU A 504 6.42 38.37 4.69
N GLN A 505 5.75 39.44 5.14
CA GLN A 505 4.43 39.80 4.65
C GLN A 505 4.44 40.06 3.14
N LEU A 506 5.40 40.83 2.61
CA LEU A 506 5.51 41.20 1.20
C LEU A 506 5.69 39.99 0.26
N TYR A 507 6.35 38.94 0.74
CA TYR A 507 6.68 37.78 -0.09
C TYR A 507 5.81 36.55 0.18
N LEU A 508 5.41 36.26 1.41
CA LEU A 508 4.72 35.01 1.76
C LEU A 508 3.24 34.98 1.39
N TRP A 509 2.57 36.13 1.32
CA TRP A 509 1.13 36.20 1.03
C TRP A 509 0.74 35.51 -0.29
N ARG A 510 1.61 35.58 -1.32
CA ARG A 510 1.37 35.00 -2.65
C ARG A 510 1.21 33.48 -2.64
N PHE A 511 1.72 32.83 -1.59
CA PHE A 511 1.71 31.38 -1.42
C PHE A 511 0.53 30.90 -0.55
N ALA A 512 -0.14 31.81 0.15
CA ALA A 512 -1.20 31.48 1.09
C ALA A 512 -2.60 31.55 0.45
N ALA A 513 -3.55 30.76 0.98
CA ALA A 513 -4.94 30.75 0.52
C ALA A 513 -5.67 32.07 0.82
N ASP A 514 -5.35 32.65 1.98
CA ASP A 514 -5.88 33.91 2.46
C ASP A 514 -4.73 34.75 3.03
N GLU A 515 -4.53 35.94 2.44
CA GLU A 515 -3.54 36.92 2.88
C GLU A 515 -3.71 37.28 4.37
N ARG A 516 -4.96 37.33 4.86
CA ARG A 516 -5.28 37.67 6.25
C ARG A 516 -4.66 36.70 7.24
N VAL A 517 -4.45 35.44 6.85
CA VAL A 517 -3.79 34.45 7.71
C VAL A 517 -2.32 34.81 7.90
N VAL A 518 -1.62 35.19 6.83
CA VAL A 518 -0.21 35.59 6.89
C VAL A 518 -0.08 36.90 7.66
N GLN A 519 -0.91 37.89 7.32
CA GLN A 519 -0.93 39.18 7.99
C GLN A 519 -1.24 39.04 9.49
N GLY A 520 -2.31 38.32 9.86
CA GLY A 520 -2.70 38.15 11.26
C GLY A 520 -1.62 37.45 12.10
N LEU A 521 -0.95 36.42 11.56
CA LEU A 521 0.14 35.75 12.28
C LEU A 521 1.36 36.65 12.46
N LEU A 522 1.68 37.49 11.48
CA LEU A 522 2.79 38.45 11.57
C LEU A 522 2.47 39.62 12.51
N ASP A 523 1.22 40.07 12.53
CA ASP A 523 0.73 41.07 13.48
C ASP A 523 0.85 40.54 14.93
N GLU A 524 0.51 39.27 15.16
CA GLU A 524 0.72 38.62 16.45
C GLU A 524 2.21 38.55 16.84
N VAL A 525 3.11 38.27 15.88
CA VAL A 525 4.57 38.28 16.12
C VAL A 525 5.03 39.67 16.55
N ALA A 526 4.61 40.72 15.84
CA ALA A 526 4.97 42.09 16.15
C ALA A 526 4.40 42.55 17.51
N ALA A 527 3.16 42.19 17.81
CA ALA A 527 2.53 42.47 19.10
C ALA A 527 3.25 41.73 20.25
N SER A 528 3.60 40.47 20.06
CA SER A 528 4.40 39.69 21.01
C SER A 528 5.76 40.35 21.25
N ALA A 529 6.45 40.77 20.19
CA ALA A 529 7.72 41.48 20.32
C ALA A 529 7.59 42.78 21.10
N ALA A 530 6.54 43.57 20.84
CA ALA A 530 6.30 44.84 21.54
C ALA A 530 6.06 44.62 23.04
N HIS A 531 5.26 43.61 23.40
CA HIS A 531 5.02 43.23 24.80
C HIS A 531 6.27 42.74 25.52
N ARG A 532 7.23 42.18 24.80
CA ARG A 532 8.49 41.66 25.33
C ARG A 532 9.64 42.68 25.27
N CYS A 533 9.38 43.89 24.76
CA CYS A 533 10.35 44.96 24.63
C CYS A 533 10.42 45.84 25.88
N LEU A 534 11.62 46.19 26.32
CA LEU A 534 11.83 47.09 27.47
C LEU A 534 11.53 48.56 27.13
N ASP A 535 11.70 48.94 25.87
CA ASP A 535 11.43 50.29 25.35
C ASP A 535 10.72 50.16 23.98
N PRO A 536 9.39 49.97 23.97
CA PRO A 536 8.63 49.65 22.76
C PRO A 536 8.40 50.90 21.89
N VAL A 537 9.46 51.36 21.21
CA VAL A 537 9.39 52.42 20.20
C VAL A 537 9.43 51.81 18.80
N PRO A 538 8.29 51.77 18.07
CA PRO A 538 8.25 51.21 16.73
C PRO A 538 9.10 52.03 15.75
N MET A 539 9.63 51.38 14.71
CA MET A 539 10.26 52.07 13.58
C MET A 539 9.18 52.68 12.69
N GLU A 540 9.46 53.84 12.09
CA GLU A 540 8.52 54.45 11.13
C GLU A 540 8.30 53.54 9.93
N HIS A 541 7.03 53.43 9.50
CA HIS A 541 6.65 52.49 8.45
C HIS A 541 7.34 52.77 7.11
N SER A 542 7.51 54.04 6.74
CA SER A 542 8.23 54.44 5.51
C SER A 542 9.69 53.98 5.50
N VAL A 543 10.34 53.93 6.68
CA VAL A 543 11.71 53.42 6.83
C VAL A 543 11.72 51.90 6.70
N VAL A 544 10.73 51.21 7.28
CA VAL A 544 10.57 49.76 7.15
C VAL A 544 10.34 49.35 5.69
N GLU A 545 9.44 50.03 4.98
CA GLU A 545 9.19 49.83 3.54
C GLU A 545 10.50 50.00 2.75
N LEU A 546 11.22 51.10 2.95
CA LEU A 546 12.48 51.37 2.24
C LEU A 546 13.56 50.31 2.49
N ILE A 547 13.65 49.79 3.73
CA ILE A 547 14.60 48.72 4.08
C ILE A 547 14.21 47.40 3.38
N CYS A 548 12.92 47.10 3.31
CA CYS A 548 12.42 45.88 2.68
C CYS A 548 12.50 45.93 1.14
N GLU A 549 12.30 47.09 0.51
CA GLU A 549 12.44 47.26 -0.95
C GLU A 549 13.89 47.12 -1.42
N ARG A 550 14.87 47.46 -0.57
CA ARG A 550 16.30 47.33 -0.86
C ARG A 550 16.85 45.92 -0.59
N GLY A 551 16.09 45.09 0.10
CA GLY A 551 16.50 43.78 0.59
C GLY A 551 15.93 42.65 -0.26
#